data_AF-A0A7S2JIQ6-F1
#
_entry.id   AF-A0A7S2JIQ6-F1
#
_cell.length_a   1.000
_cell.length_b   1.000
_cell.length_c   1.000
_cell.angle_alpha   90.00
_cell.angle_beta   90.00
_cell.angle_gamma   90.00
#
_symmetry.space_group_name_H-M   'P 1'
#
loop_
_entity.id
_entity.type
_entity.pdbx_description
1 polymer ?
#
loop_
_entity_poly.entity_id
_entity_poly.type
_entity_poly.pdbx_seq_one_letter_code
_entity_poly.pdbx_strand_id
1 'polypeptide(L)'
;PLIIPPPLFLPRVQSTWLAPSLLAAFASGPPDAAAVHALTEQVAPGVYAFDFFSREFCDQILCEMENYECSGLPVSRPNSMNNYGVVINSIGMERTMDALQREYVRPLAAALFPIEGDMIDHHHTFMVQYKQGEDLGLDMHTDACDVTLNVCLGKEFTGAGLTFCGLRGDGGNERKFSFRYEHRKGRAVMHLGRHRHGADDISTGERYNLIMWNKSSSFRSSRDFMSKYAHGASETTAPPDLVCLSYTHDEDYEEYRPYPPGKRPNRDACAG
;
A
#
# COMPACT_ATOMS: atom_id res chain seq x y z
N PRO A 1 -11.49 23.94 -6.50
CA PRO A 1 -11.81 24.03 -5.06
C PRO A 1 -12.45 22.72 -4.65
N LEU A 2 -12.14 22.22 -3.46
CA LEU A 2 -12.74 21.02 -2.90
C LEU A 2 -14.26 21.24 -2.70
N ILE A 3 -15.12 20.30 -3.10
CA ILE A 3 -16.57 20.52 -3.35
C ILE A 3 -17.47 19.76 -2.35
N ILE A 4 -17.09 18.55 -1.93
CA ILE A 4 -17.87 17.73 -0.98
C ILE A 4 -17.79 18.34 0.44
N PRO A 5 -18.82 18.17 1.29
CA PRO A 5 -18.96 18.90 2.54
C PRO A 5 -17.72 18.88 3.45
N PRO A 6 -17.60 19.87 4.36
CA PRO A 6 -16.47 20.08 5.28
C PRO A 6 -15.93 18.85 6.04
N PRO A 7 -16.71 17.79 6.34
CA PRO A 7 -16.23 16.70 7.18
C PRO A 7 -15.00 15.91 6.69
N LEU A 8 -14.73 15.84 5.38
CA LEU A 8 -13.55 15.13 4.85
C LEU A 8 -12.21 15.73 5.31
N PHE A 9 -12.22 17.01 5.68
CA PHE A 9 -11.02 17.78 6.07
C PHE A 9 -11.00 18.09 7.56
N LEU A 10 -11.96 17.57 8.33
CA LEU A 10 -11.93 17.67 9.78
C LEU A 10 -10.92 16.66 10.34
N PRO A 11 -10.22 16.98 11.44
CA PRO A 11 -9.23 16.11 12.07
C PRO A 11 -9.89 14.97 12.88
N ARG A 12 -10.86 14.28 12.28
CA ARG A 12 -11.62 13.18 12.87
C ARG A 12 -12.12 12.21 11.80
N VAL A 13 -12.22 10.94 12.15
CA VAL A 13 -12.86 9.93 11.32
C VAL A 13 -14.37 9.92 11.60
N GLN A 14 -15.18 9.85 10.56
CA GLN A 14 -16.62 9.62 10.73
C GLN A 14 -16.91 8.12 10.72
N SER A 15 -17.78 7.66 11.62
CA SER A 15 -18.15 6.25 11.67
C SER A 15 -18.73 5.75 10.34
N THR A 16 -19.47 6.59 9.62
CA THR A 16 -20.03 6.28 8.29
C THR A 16 -18.97 5.98 7.22
N TRP A 17 -17.70 6.31 7.47
CA TRP A 17 -16.61 6.02 6.54
C TRP A 17 -16.13 4.58 6.62
N LEU A 18 -16.35 3.93 7.75
CA LEU A 18 -15.75 2.64 8.05
C LEU A 18 -16.73 1.51 7.78
N ALA A 19 -16.19 0.34 7.45
CA ALA A 19 -16.97 -0.87 7.30
C ALA A 19 -17.68 -1.23 8.62
N PRO A 20 -18.93 -1.73 8.59
CA PRO A 20 -19.66 -2.09 9.80
C PRO A 20 -18.94 -3.11 10.69
N SER A 21 -18.23 -4.07 10.09
CA SER A 21 -17.42 -5.06 10.80
C SER A 21 -16.27 -4.43 11.59
N LEU A 22 -15.57 -3.47 10.98
CA LEU A 22 -14.51 -2.72 11.64
C LEU A 22 -15.07 -1.86 12.79
N LEU A 23 -16.19 -1.15 12.57
CA LEU A 23 -16.84 -0.38 13.62
C LEU A 23 -17.25 -1.25 14.81
N ALA A 24 -17.81 -2.42 14.54
CA ALA A 24 -18.24 -3.36 15.57
C ALA A 24 -17.04 -3.83 16.42
N ALA A 25 -15.90 -4.14 15.78
CA ALA A 25 -14.68 -4.53 16.47
C ALA A 25 -14.10 -3.42 17.36
N PHE A 26 -14.31 -2.15 17.00
CA PHE A 26 -13.82 -0.97 17.73
C PHE A 26 -14.86 -0.35 18.69
N ALA A 27 -16.05 -0.94 18.82
CA ALA A 27 -17.18 -0.33 19.53
C ALA A 27 -16.90 -0.08 21.03
N SER A 28 -16.00 -0.86 21.63
CA SER A 28 -15.59 -0.74 23.05
C SER A 28 -14.17 -0.18 23.22
N GLY A 29 -13.63 0.47 22.18
CA GLY A 29 -12.23 0.91 22.11
C GLY A 29 -11.39 0.03 21.19
N PRO A 30 -10.06 0.25 21.12
CA PRO A 30 -9.17 -0.55 20.28
C PRO A 30 -9.24 -2.05 20.63
N PRO A 31 -9.47 -2.93 19.65
CA PRO A 31 -9.53 -4.37 19.88
C PRO A 31 -8.16 -4.93 20.28
N ASP A 32 -8.17 -6.02 21.06
CA ASP A 32 -6.95 -6.78 21.33
C ASP A 32 -6.50 -7.59 20.11
N ALA A 33 -5.31 -8.19 20.20
CA ALA A 33 -4.73 -8.94 19.08
C ALA A 33 -5.61 -10.12 18.63
N ALA A 34 -6.28 -10.82 19.55
CA ALA A 34 -7.14 -11.95 19.21
C ALA A 34 -8.36 -11.49 18.40
N ALA A 35 -8.99 -10.38 18.81
CA ALA A 35 -10.10 -9.78 18.09
C ALA A 35 -9.66 -9.24 16.72
N VAL A 36 -8.47 -8.64 16.59
CA VAL A 36 -7.92 -8.21 15.30
C VAL A 36 -7.68 -9.41 14.37
N HIS A 37 -7.12 -10.51 14.88
CA HIS A 37 -6.95 -11.73 14.09
C HIS A 37 -8.28 -12.35 13.67
N ALA A 38 -9.34 -12.23 14.48
CA ALA A 38 -10.69 -12.68 14.10
C ALA A 38 -11.37 -11.76 13.06
N LEU A 39 -11.06 -10.46 13.09
CA LEU A 39 -11.56 -9.47 12.12
C LEU A 39 -10.90 -9.60 10.74
N THR A 40 -9.68 -10.14 10.68
CA THR A 40 -8.84 -10.14 9.48
C THR A 40 -8.66 -11.54 8.89
N GLU A 41 -8.58 -11.62 7.58
CA GLU A 41 -8.24 -12.86 6.87
C GLU A 41 -6.76 -12.83 6.50
N GLN A 42 -5.96 -13.77 7.01
CA GLN A 42 -4.58 -13.94 6.56
C GLN A 42 -4.56 -14.69 5.22
N VAL A 43 -4.56 -13.93 4.11
CA VAL A 43 -4.62 -14.48 2.74
C VAL A 43 -3.29 -15.08 2.28
N ALA A 44 -2.19 -14.64 2.89
CA ALA A 44 -0.85 -15.20 2.73
C ALA A 44 -0.02 -14.92 3.99
N PRO A 45 1.11 -15.61 4.24
CA PRO A 45 1.99 -15.31 5.36
C PRO A 45 2.36 -13.82 5.43
N GLY A 46 1.94 -13.14 6.49
CA GLY A 46 2.19 -11.70 6.69
C GLY A 46 1.39 -10.75 5.78
N VAL A 47 0.32 -11.22 5.13
CA VAL A 47 -0.62 -10.41 4.33
C VAL A 47 -2.03 -10.62 4.86
N TYR A 48 -2.67 -9.54 5.32
CA TYR A 48 -3.99 -9.59 5.96
C TYR A 48 -4.98 -8.74 5.18
N ALA A 49 -6.16 -9.31 4.87
CA ALA A 49 -7.20 -8.64 4.12
C ALA A 49 -8.51 -8.55 4.92
N PHE A 50 -9.15 -7.39 4.90
CA PHE A 50 -10.34 -7.12 5.73
C PHE A 50 -11.15 -5.93 5.21
N ASP A 51 -12.43 -5.89 5.53
CA ASP A 51 -13.29 -4.75 5.18
C ASP A 51 -12.88 -3.53 6.02
N PHE A 52 -12.62 -2.41 5.35
CA PHE A 52 -12.07 -1.22 6.01
C PHE A 52 -12.96 0.00 5.82
N PHE A 53 -13.23 0.38 4.57
CA PHE A 53 -14.10 1.50 4.24
C PHE A 53 -15.49 1.03 3.82
N SER A 54 -16.50 1.85 4.09
CA SER A 54 -17.82 1.71 3.50
C SER A 54 -17.75 2.03 2.00
N ARG A 55 -18.65 1.42 1.22
CA ARG A 55 -18.67 1.64 -0.24
C ARG A 55 -19.03 3.08 -0.57
N GLU A 56 -19.91 3.66 0.24
CA GLU A 56 -20.39 5.03 0.14
C GLU A 56 -19.25 6.03 0.36
N PHE A 57 -18.37 5.78 1.33
CA PHE A 57 -17.20 6.61 1.54
C PHE A 57 -16.20 6.49 0.40
N CYS A 58 -15.97 5.28 -0.12
CA CYS A 58 -15.15 5.12 -1.31
C CYS A 58 -15.66 5.96 -2.49
N ASP A 59 -16.98 6.03 -2.72
CA ASP A 59 -17.54 6.90 -3.77
C ASP A 59 -17.37 8.39 -3.46
N GLN A 60 -17.56 8.80 -2.21
CA GLN A 60 -17.38 10.19 -1.79
C GLN A 60 -15.95 10.66 -1.98
N ILE A 61 -14.96 9.90 -1.51
CA ILE A 61 -13.55 10.31 -1.64
C ILE A 61 -13.11 10.32 -3.11
N LEU A 62 -13.59 9.37 -3.93
CA LEU A 62 -13.28 9.35 -5.36
C LEU A 62 -13.87 10.56 -6.10
N CYS A 63 -15.14 10.88 -5.85
CA CYS A 63 -15.77 12.08 -6.41
C CYS A 63 -15.01 13.35 -6.02
N GLU A 64 -14.51 13.42 -4.78
CA GLU A 64 -13.71 14.56 -4.34
C GLU A 64 -12.36 14.65 -5.05
N MET A 65 -11.70 13.51 -5.28
CA MET A 65 -10.43 13.51 -6.04
C MET A 65 -10.64 13.95 -7.48
N GLU A 66 -11.70 13.49 -8.15
CA GLU A 66 -12.04 13.92 -9.51
C GLU A 66 -12.31 15.44 -9.57
N ASN A 67 -13.02 15.98 -8.57
CA ASN A 67 -13.24 17.42 -8.45
C ASN A 67 -11.93 18.19 -8.24
N TYR A 68 -11.02 17.64 -7.43
CA TYR A 68 -9.71 18.24 -7.19
C TYR A 68 -8.88 18.28 -8.47
N GLU A 69 -8.80 17.16 -9.21
CA GLU A 69 -8.09 17.07 -10.49
C GLU A 69 -8.68 18.03 -11.53
N CYS A 70 -10.00 18.14 -11.62
CA CYS A 70 -10.68 19.09 -12.52
C CYS A 70 -10.51 20.56 -12.12
N SER A 71 -10.04 20.84 -10.91
CA SER A 71 -9.94 22.22 -10.40
C SER A 71 -8.70 22.98 -10.88
N GLY A 72 -7.73 22.29 -11.49
CA GLY A 72 -6.46 22.88 -11.92
C GLY A 72 -5.52 23.27 -10.78
N LEU A 73 -5.81 22.83 -9.54
CA LEU A 73 -4.91 23.01 -8.40
C LEU A 73 -3.66 22.14 -8.52
N PRO A 74 -2.54 22.51 -7.88
CA PRO A 74 -1.30 21.74 -7.96
C PRO A 74 -1.45 20.31 -7.42
N VAL A 75 -1.05 19.31 -8.19
CA VAL A 75 -1.07 17.89 -7.79
C VAL A 75 0.35 17.41 -7.52
N SER A 76 0.60 16.91 -6.31
CA SER A 76 1.85 16.21 -5.97
C SER A 76 1.72 14.74 -6.31
N ARG A 77 2.67 14.20 -7.09
CA ARG A 77 2.67 12.78 -7.50
C ARG A 77 2.89 11.86 -6.31
N PRO A 78 2.27 10.66 -6.29
CA PRO A 78 2.25 9.80 -5.10
C PRO A 78 3.63 9.39 -4.59
N ASN A 79 4.51 8.98 -5.52
CA ASN A 79 5.86 8.52 -5.28
C ASN A 79 6.65 8.54 -6.61
N SER A 80 7.90 8.06 -6.62
CA SER A 80 8.74 8.00 -7.82
C SER A 80 8.37 6.88 -8.82
N MET A 81 7.43 6.01 -8.48
CA MET A 81 7.05 4.82 -9.25
C MET A 81 5.70 4.99 -9.97
N ASN A 82 4.80 5.85 -9.46
CA ASN A 82 3.48 6.13 -10.04
C ASN A 82 3.44 7.50 -10.72
N ASN A 83 3.00 7.53 -11.98
CA ASN A 83 2.79 8.78 -12.73
C ASN A 83 1.43 9.41 -12.43
N TYR A 84 0.44 8.63 -12.00
CA TYR A 84 -0.94 9.06 -11.77
C TYR A 84 -1.38 8.86 -10.31
N GLY A 85 -2.27 9.74 -9.87
CA GLY A 85 -2.71 9.85 -8.48
C GLY A 85 -2.20 11.10 -7.74
N VAL A 86 -2.51 11.17 -6.45
CA VAL A 86 -2.30 12.36 -5.62
C VAL A 86 -1.87 12.02 -4.19
N VAL A 87 -0.94 12.78 -3.63
CA VAL A 87 -0.62 12.75 -2.19
C VAL A 87 -1.71 13.50 -1.43
N ILE A 88 -2.62 12.79 -0.77
CA ILE A 88 -3.78 13.41 -0.11
C ILE A 88 -3.41 14.22 1.13
N ASN A 89 -2.24 13.98 1.74
CA ASN A 89 -1.70 14.86 2.78
C ASN A 89 -1.57 16.30 2.26
N SER A 90 -1.11 16.46 1.00
CA SER A 90 -0.83 17.78 0.40
C SER A 90 -2.08 18.57 -0.01
N ILE A 91 -3.25 17.93 -0.01
CA ILE A 91 -4.52 18.55 -0.41
C ILE A 91 -5.44 18.83 0.80
N GLY A 92 -4.88 18.81 2.01
CA GLY A 92 -5.57 19.19 3.25
C GLY A 92 -6.16 18.03 4.05
N MET A 93 -5.96 16.77 3.63
CA MET A 93 -6.48 15.59 4.36
C MET A 93 -5.49 15.03 5.38
N GLU A 94 -4.30 15.61 5.53
CA GLU A 94 -3.26 15.11 6.45
C GLU A 94 -3.79 14.89 7.87
N ARG A 95 -4.42 15.89 8.48
CA ARG A 95 -4.94 15.76 9.86
C ARG A 95 -6.07 14.73 10.00
N THR A 96 -6.82 14.51 8.94
CA THR A 96 -7.86 13.47 8.90
C THR A 96 -7.20 12.10 8.84
N MET A 97 -6.12 11.96 8.07
CA MET A 97 -5.32 10.74 7.99
C MET A 97 -4.53 10.47 9.27
N ASP A 98 -4.07 11.50 9.98
CA ASP A 98 -3.50 11.37 11.34
C ASP A 98 -4.51 10.73 12.30
N ALA A 99 -5.78 11.16 12.23
CA ALA A 99 -6.85 10.59 13.04
C ALA A 99 -7.13 9.13 12.65
N LEU A 100 -7.24 8.84 11.36
CA LEU A 100 -7.44 7.47 10.85
C LEU A 100 -6.29 6.54 11.28
N GLN A 101 -5.05 7.00 11.16
CA GLN A 101 -3.88 6.23 11.56
C GLN A 101 -3.92 5.93 13.06
N ARG A 102 -4.07 6.98 13.88
CA ARG A 102 -4.04 6.87 15.34
C ARG A 102 -5.16 5.99 15.88
N GLU A 103 -6.38 6.14 15.36
CA GLU A 103 -7.58 5.51 15.92
C GLU A 103 -7.79 4.09 15.41
N TYR A 104 -7.39 3.77 14.17
CA TYR A 104 -7.72 2.49 13.53
C TYR A 104 -6.49 1.75 13.00
N VAL A 105 -5.64 2.40 12.20
CA VAL A 105 -4.52 1.70 11.53
C VAL A 105 -3.46 1.23 12.52
N ARG A 106 -3.12 2.07 13.51
CA ARG A 106 -2.12 1.76 14.52
C ARG A 106 -2.48 0.54 15.38
N PRO A 107 -3.67 0.43 16.00
CA PRO A 107 -4.00 -0.77 16.78
C PRO A 107 -4.06 -2.03 15.90
N LEU A 108 -4.51 -1.93 14.65
CA LEU A 108 -4.45 -3.05 13.69
C LEU A 108 -3.01 -3.46 13.39
N ALA A 109 -2.14 -2.51 13.08
CA ALA A 109 -0.73 -2.75 12.76
C ALA A 109 0.03 -3.36 13.95
N ALA A 110 -0.17 -2.84 15.17
CA ALA A 110 0.46 -3.36 16.38
C ALA A 110 0.04 -4.81 16.68
N ALA A 111 -1.22 -5.16 16.43
CA ALA A 111 -1.71 -6.52 16.60
C ALA A 111 -1.16 -7.49 15.54
N LEU A 112 -1.16 -7.08 14.26
CA LEU A 112 -0.77 -7.94 13.14
C LEU A 112 0.75 -8.06 12.95
N PHE A 113 1.48 -7.01 13.33
CA PHE A 113 2.93 -6.87 13.18
C PHE A 113 3.54 -6.28 14.47
N PRO A 114 3.65 -7.07 15.54
CA PRO A 114 4.01 -6.57 16.87
C PRO A 114 5.44 -6.02 17.00
N ILE A 115 6.29 -6.17 15.97
CA ILE A 115 7.63 -5.57 15.94
C ILE A 115 7.61 -4.28 15.13
N GLU A 116 7.20 -4.35 13.86
CA GLU A 116 7.21 -3.21 12.93
C GLU A 116 6.08 -2.21 13.18
N GLY A 117 4.94 -2.68 13.68
CA GLY A 117 3.68 -1.95 13.82
C GLY A 117 3.34 -1.47 15.24
N ASP A 118 4.15 -1.82 16.25
CA ASP A 118 3.88 -1.53 17.67
C ASP A 118 3.57 -0.04 17.93
N MET A 119 4.37 0.85 17.34
CA MET A 119 4.21 2.29 17.48
C MET A 119 4.49 3.02 16.16
N ILE A 120 3.58 2.87 15.19
CA ILE A 120 3.58 3.75 14.03
C ILE A 120 3.17 5.17 14.42
N ASP A 121 3.95 6.16 13.99
CA ASP A 121 3.86 7.56 14.40
C ASP A 121 4.00 8.56 13.24
N HIS A 122 4.29 8.06 12.03
CA HIS A 122 4.31 8.85 10.80
C HIS A 122 3.56 8.13 9.70
N HIS A 123 2.95 8.89 8.78
CA HIS A 123 2.39 8.34 7.55
C HIS A 123 2.71 9.19 6.32
N HIS A 124 2.75 8.52 5.17
CA HIS A 124 2.62 9.14 3.85
C HIS A 124 1.40 8.53 3.19
N THR A 125 0.33 9.31 3.02
CA THR A 125 -0.92 8.81 2.46
C THR A 125 -1.18 9.42 1.10
N PHE A 126 -1.46 8.55 0.14
CA PHE A 126 -1.63 8.91 -1.26
C PHE A 126 -2.63 7.99 -1.93
N MET A 127 -3.17 8.46 -3.04
CA MET A 127 -4.01 7.67 -3.92
C MET A 127 -3.27 7.40 -5.22
N VAL A 128 -3.39 6.18 -5.73
CA VAL A 128 -2.88 5.76 -7.03
C VAL A 128 -4.04 5.43 -7.96
N GLN A 129 -3.82 5.60 -9.25
CA GLN A 129 -4.79 5.35 -10.32
C GLN A 129 -4.17 4.44 -11.36
N TYR A 130 -4.94 3.44 -11.80
CA TYR A 130 -4.60 2.57 -12.92
C TYR A 130 -5.69 2.62 -13.97
N LYS A 131 -5.32 2.84 -15.23
CA LYS A 131 -6.24 3.06 -16.34
C LYS A 131 -5.58 2.84 -17.69
N GLN A 132 -6.36 2.41 -18.68
CA GLN A 132 -5.91 2.33 -20.07
C GLN A 132 -5.43 3.70 -20.60
N GLY A 133 -4.25 3.71 -21.21
CA GLY A 133 -3.60 4.92 -21.72
C GLY A 133 -2.79 5.71 -20.69
N GLU A 134 -2.80 5.28 -19.42
CA GLU A 134 -2.03 5.85 -18.30
C GLU A 134 -1.13 4.74 -17.71
N ASP A 135 -0.97 4.70 -16.37
CA ASP A 135 -0.32 3.56 -15.72
C ASP A 135 -1.23 2.33 -15.77
N LEU A 136 -0.75 1.23 -16.34
CA LEU A 136 -1.49 -0.03 -16.40
C LEU A 136 -1.32 -0.86 -15.12
N GLY A 137 -0.12 -0.86 -14.56
CA GLY A 137 0.30 -1.63 -13.40
C GLY A 137 1.55 -1.01 -12.78
N LEU A 138 2.15 -1.71 -11.84
CA LEU A 138 3.36 -1.27 -11.14
C LEU A 138 4.31 -2.45 -10.98
N ASP A 139 5.55 -2.27 -11.42
CA ASP A 139 6.60 -3.29 -11.38
C ASP A 139 6.85 -3.80 -9.96
N MET A 140 7.48 -4.97 -9.83
CA MET A 140 7.83 -5.54 -8.53
C MET A 140 8.73 -4.60 -7.72
N HIS A 141 8.39 -4.37 -6.46
CA HIS A 141 9.11 -3.46 -5.56
C HIS A 141 8.85 -3.82 -4.09
N THR A 142 9.49 -3.08 -3.19
CA THR A 142 9.16 -3.01 -1.76
C THR A 142 8.80 -1.58 -1.41
N ASP A 143 7.94 -1.38 -0.41
CA ASP A 143 7.57 -0.04 0.03
C ASP A 143 8.62 0.58 0.96
N ALA A 144 8.76 1.91 0.88
CA ALA A 144 9.66 2.68 1.73
C ALA A 144 9.04 2.97 3.12
N CYS A 145 8.43 1.98 3.75
CA CYS A 145 7.75 2.08 5.05
C CYS A 145 7.87 0.79 5.89
N ASP A 146 7.32 0.81 7.10
CA ASP A 146 7.37 -0.35 8.00
C ASP A 146 6.12 -1.21 7.81
N VAL A 147 4.95 -0.57 7.76
CA VAL A 147 3.65 -1.23 7.50
C VAL A 147 2.87 -0.46 6.43
N THR A 148 2.38 -1.17 5.43
CA THR A 148 1.53 -0.64 4.36
C THR A 148 0.07 -1.01 4.63
N LEU A 149 -0.82 -0.02 4.53
CA LEU A 149 -2.25 -0.24 4.36
C LEU A 149 -2.62 0.16 2.94
N ASN A 150 -3.21 -0.76 2.17
CA ASN A 150 -3.65 -0.53 0.79
C ASN A 150 -5.14 -0.84 0.67
N VAL A 151 -5.97 0.16 0.43
CA VAL A 151 -7.43 0.03 0.35
C VAL A 151 -7.92 0.27 -1.07
N CYS A 152 -8.63 -0.70 -1.63
CA CYS A 152 -9.26 -0.50 -2.94
C CYS A 152 -10.49 0.41 -2.78
N LEU A 153 -10.50 1.54 -3.50
CA LEU A 153 -11.63 2.47 -3.53
C LEU A 153 -12.61 2.14 -4.67
N GLY A 154 -12.19 1.33 -5.63
CA GLY A 154 -13.05 0.83 -6.71
C GLY A 154 -12.96 1.66 -7.98
N LYS A 155 -14.13 2.04 -8.51
CA LYS A 155 -14.49 2.13 -9.95
C LYS A 155 -14.74 0.74 -10.57
N GLU A 156 -15.11 0.71 -11.84
CA GLU A 156 -15.37 -0.52 -12.60
C GLU A 156 -14.08 -0.94 -13.31
N PHE A 157 -13.56 -2.13 -13.00
CA PHE A 157 -12.33 -2.66 -13.60
C PHE A 157 -12.30 -4.19 -13.66
N THR A 158 -11.39 -4.72 -14.50
CA THR A 158 -11.01 -6.13 -14.51
C THR A 158 -9.50 -6.28 -14.53
N GLY A 159 -8.99 -7.42 -14.05
CA GLY A 159 -7.55 -7.63 -13.84
C GLY A 159 -7.04 -6.85 -12.63
N ALA A 160 -5.81 -6.34 -12.71
CA ALA A 160 -5.18 -5.54 -11.66
C ALA A 160 -5.08 -6.27 -10.31
N GLY A 161 -4.49 -7.46 -10.30
CA GLY A 161 -4.13 -8.14 -9.04
C GLY A 161 -3.01 -7.42 -8.31
N LEU A 162 -2.86 -7.70 -7.02
CA LEU A 162 -1.67 -7.35 -6.24
C LEU A 162 -0.89 -8.63 -5.97
N THR A 163 0.20 -8.81 -6.70
CA THR A 163 1.03 -10.01 -6.60
C THR A 163 2.06 -9.82 -5.49
N PHE A 164 2.06 -10.72 -4.51
CA PHE A 164 3.01 -10.80 -3.40
C PHE A 164 4.03 -11.92 -3.63
N CYS A 165 5.29 -11.62 -3.33
CA CYS A 165 6.42 -12.53 -3.36
C CYS A 165 6.96 -12.73 -1.93
N GLY A 166 8.26 -12.98 -1.74
CA GLY A 166 8.83 -13.13 -0.42
C GLY A 166 9.10 -11.80 0.28
N LEU A 167 9.49 -11.90 1.56
CA LEU A 167 9.96 -10.76 2.32
C LEU A 167 11.44 -10.48 2.01
N ARG A 168 11.78 -9.22 1.79
CA ARG A 168 13.19 -8.80 1.69
C ARG A 168 13.93 -9.14 2.99
N GLY A 169 15.13 -9.70 2.85
CA GLY A 169 15.94 -10.20 3.96
C GLY A 169 15.55 -11.59 4.50
N ASP A 170 14.58 -12.29 3.89
CA ASP A 170 14.13 -13.62 4.33
C ASP A 170 14.90 -14.77 3.67
N GLY A 171 16.22 -14.82 3.92
CA GLY A 171 17.05 -15.98 3.53
C GLY A 171 17.07 -16.28 2.03
N GLY A 172 16.82 -15.27 1.20
CA GLY A 172 16.80 -15.38 -0.26
C GLY A 172 15.47 -15.82 -0.89
N ASN A 173 14.39 -15.87 -0.12
CA ASN A 173 13.06 -16.17 -0.64
C ASN A 173 12.33 -14.95 -1.22
N GLU A 174 12.94 -13.76 -1.20
CA GLU A 174 12.32 -12.51 -1.63
C GLU A 174 11.66 -12.60 -3.02
N ARG A 175 12.31 -13.31 -3.96
CA ARG A 175 11.84 -13.45 -5.34
C ARG A 175 11.05 -14.74 -5.59
N LYS A 176 10.42 -15.30 -4.55
CA LYS A 176 9.52 -16.45 -4.64
C LYS A 176 8.07 -16.02 -4.55
N PHE A 177 7.25 -16.50 -5.48
CA PHE A 177 5.83 -16.17 -5.52
C PHE A 177 5.14 -16.72 -4.28
N SER A 178 4.30 -15.88 -3.67
CA SER A 178 3.54 -16.24 -2.48
C SER A 178 2.05 -16.30 -2.82
N PHE A 179 1.48 -15.19 -3.28
CA PHE A 179 0.04 -15.06 -3.48
C PHE A 179 -0.31 -13.93 -4.44
N ARG A 180 -1.48 -13.98 -5.06
CA ARG A 180 -2.05 -12.88 -5.84
C ARG A 180 -3.40 -12.49 -5.26
N TYR A 181 -3.49 -11.25 -4.76
CA TYR A 181 -4.70 -10.72 -4.17
C TYR A 181 -5.59 -10.02 -5.21
N GLU A 182 -6.88 -10.31 -5.17
CA GLU A 182 -7.89 -9.66 -6.00
C GLU A 182 -8.56 -8.51 -5.23
N HIS A 183 -8.48 -7.31 -5.77
CA HIS A 183 -9.03 -6.13 -5.12
C HIS A 183 -10.56 -6.12 -5.10
N ARG A 184 -11.11 -5.69 -3.96
CA ARG A 184 -12.55 -5.46 -3.77
C ARG A 184 -12.75 -4.09 -3.14
N LYS A 185 -13.68 -3.30 -3.70
CA LYS A 185 -14.00 -1.95 -3.20
C LYS A 185 -14.32 -1.98 -1.70
N GLY A 186 -13.70 -1.08 -0.94
CA GLY A 186 -13.81 -0.94 0.52
C GLY A 186 -12.89 -1.89 1.31
N ARG A 187 -12.31 -2.91 0.66
CA ARG A 187 -11.44 -3.90 1.32
C ARG A 187 -9.99 -3.44 1.32
N ALA A 188 -9.36 -3.56 2.48
CA ALA A 188 -7.95 -3.30 2.69
C ALA A 188 -7.12 -4.58 2.59
N VAL A 189 -5.86 -4.41 2.21
CA VAL A 189 -4.76 -5.34 2.47
C VAL A 189 -3.72 -4.62 3.29
N MET A 190 -3.25 -5.25 4.36
CA MET A 190 -2.18 -4.77 5.21
C MET A 190 -1.00 -5.77 5.19
N HIS A 191 0.21 -5.26 4.98
CA HIS A 191 1.43 -6.04 4.90
C HIS A 191 2.65 -5.22 5.36
N LEU A 192 3.77 -5.87 5.62
CA LEU A 192 5.03 -5.19 5.88
C LEU A 192 5.53 -4.48 4.62
N GLY A 193 6.18 -3.32 4.78
CA GLY A 193 6.71 -2.57 3.63
C GLY A 193 7.83 -3.33 2.89
N ARG A 194 8.58 -4.18 3.61
CA ARG A 194 9.60 -5.07 3.03
C ARG A 194 9.03 -6.28 2.27
N HIS A 195 7.71 -6.45 2.21
CA HIS A 195 7.09 -7.52 1.44
C HIS A 195 7.16 -7.16 -0.03
N ARG A 196 7.87 -7.97 -0.82
CA ARG A 196 8.00 -7.71 -2.24
C ARG A 196 6.67 -7.94 -2.94
N HIS A 197 6.23 -6.96 -3.71
CA HIS A 197 4.96 -7.04 -4.41
C HIS A 197 4.93 -6.14 -5.65
N GLY A 198 3.93 -6.36 -6.51
CA GLY A 198 3.70 -5.58 -7.73
C GLY A 198 2.21 -5.53 -8.05
N ALA A 199 1.79 -4.46 -8.72
CA ALA A 199 0.42 -4.37 -9.25
C ALA A 199 0.40 -4.93 -10.67
N ASP A 200 -0.35 -6.00 -10.88
CA ASP A 200 -0.56 -6.54 -12.23
C ASP A 200 -1.28 -5.50 -13.10
N ASP A 201 -1.15 -5.63 -14.42
CA ASP A 201 -1.79 -4.72 -15.35
C ASP A 201 -3.32 -4.78 -15.26
N ILE A 202 -3.96 -3.61 -15.29
CA ILE A 202 -5.39 -3.47 -15.47
C ILE A 202 -5.78 -3.89 -16.88
N SER A 203 -6.80 -4.74 -16.99
CA SER A 203 -7.27 -5.23 -18.29
C SER A 203 -8.31 -4.27 -18.89
N THR A 204 -9.27 -3.81 -18.10
CA THR A 204 -10.29 -2.85 -18.53
C THR A 204 -10.65 -1.88 -17.41
N GLY A 205 -11.15 -0.70 -17.79
CA GLY A 205 -11.72 0.25 -16.85
C GLY A 205 -10.67 1.08 -16.11
N GLU A 206 -10.97 1.39 -14.86
CA GLU A 206 -10.16 2.27 -14.01
C GLU A 206 -10.22 1.78 -12.57
N ARG A 207 -9.10 1.89 -11.85
CA ARG A 207 -9.01 1.45 -10.46
C ARG A 207 -8.26 2.48 -9.64
N TYR A 208 -8.82 2.82 -8.48
CA TYR A 208 -8.17 3.64 -7.49
C TYR A 208 -7.94 2.90 -6.19
N ASN A 209 -6.77 3.15 -5.59
CA ASN A 209 -6.44 2.66 -4.26
C ASN A 209 -5.94 3.83 -3.40
N LEU A 210 -6.34 3.83 -2.12
CA LEU A 210 -5.72 4.66 -1.09
C LEU A 210 -4.65 3.83 -0.38
N ILE A 211 -3.43 4.35 -0.35
CA ILE A 211 -2.28 3.70 0.25
C ILE A 211 -1.77 4.61 1.37
N MET A 212 -1.58 4.03 2.55
CA MET A 212 -0.97 4.67 3.71
C MET A 212 0.31 3.91 4.06
N TRP A 213 1.43 4.54 3.80
CA TRP A 213 2.75 4.08 4.20
C TRP A 213 3.05 4.55 5.62
N ASN A 214 3.13 3.61 6.55
CA ASN A 214 3.31 3.91 7.97
C ASN A 214 4.75 3.65 8.41
N LYS A 215 5.30 4.56 9.20
CA LYS A 215 6.62 4.43 9.80
C LYS A 215 6.53 4.49 11.32
N SER A 216 7.43 3.77 11.98
CA SER A 216 7.64 3.79 13.42
C SER A 216 9.04 4.29 13.73
N SER A 217 9.15 5.47 14.36
CA SER A 217 10.44 6.02 14.76
C SER A 217 11.19 5.12 15.75
N SER A 218 10.46 4.48 16.68
CA SER A 218 11.03 3.57 17.67
C SER A 218 11.57 2.30 17.02
N PHE A 219 10.79 1.67 16.13
CA PHE A 219 11.23 0.48 15.41
C PHE A 219 12.46 0.78 14.55
N ARG A 220 12.47 1.89 13.81
CA ARG A 220 13.60 2.28 12.95
C ARG A 220 14.88 2.57 13.73
N SER A 221 14.78 2.88 15.01
CA SER A 221 15.92 3.06 15.92
C SER A 221 16.37 1.75 16.60
N SER A 222 15.70 0.64 16.33
CA SER A 222 15.95 -0.66 16.97
C SER A 222 17.04 -1.48 16.27
N ARG A 223 17.58 -2.47 16.99
CA ARG A 223 18.51 -3.46 16.41
C ARG A 223 17.84 -4.34 15.36
N ASP A 224 16.54 -4.63 15.52
CA ASP A 224 15.79 -5.44 14.57
C ASP A 224 15.70 -4.75 13.21
N PHE A 225 15.47 -3.43 13.19
CA PHE A 225 15.51 -2.66 11.95
C PHE A 225 16.91 -2.72 11.32
N MET A 226 17.96 -2.45 12.09
CA MET A 226 19.33 -2.50 11.57
C MET A 226 19.71 -3.87 10.99
N SER A 227 19.37 -4.96 11.67
CA SER A 227 19.72 -6.31 11.22
C SER A 227 18.94 -6.77 9.98
N LYS A 228 17.65 -6.42 9.88
CA LYS A 228 16.77 -6.90 8.79
C LYS A 228 16.68 -5.96 7.59
N TYR A 229 16.96 -4.66 7.78
CA TYR A 229 16.75 -3.63 6.76
C TYR A 229 18.06 -2.96 6.31
N ALA A 230 19.13 -2.97 7.13
CA ALA A 230 20.41 -2.35 6.77
C ALA A 230 21.45 -3.34 6.20
N HIS A 231 21.24 -4.64 6.33
CA HIS A 231 22.07 -5.65 5.66
C HIS A 231 21.39 -6.05 4.34
N GLY A 232 22.13 -5.91 3.23
CA GLY A 232 21.64 -6.14 1.87
C GLY A 232 21.04 -7.54 1.68
N ALA A 233 20.34 -7.73 0.55
CA ALA A 233 19.72 -9.00 0.22
C ALA A 233 20.74 -10.15 0.37
N SER A 234 20.37 -11.19 1.13
CA SER A 234 21.14 -12.43 1.18
C SER A 234 21.28 -12.97 -0.25
N GLU A 235 22.50 -13.32 -0.67
CA GLU A 235 22.71 -13.99 -1.95
C GLU A 235 21.85 -15.26 -2.01
N THR A 236 21.03 -15.35 -3.06
CA THR A 236 20.06 -16.44 -3.25
C THR A 236 20.64 -17.42 -4.25
N THR A 237 20.80 -18.69 -3.89
CA THR A 237 21.30 -19.71 -4.82
C THR A 237 20.20 -20.32 -5.70
N ALA A 238 18.92 -20.14 -5.35
CA ALA A 238 17.78 -20.64 -6.12
C ALA A 238 17.32 -19.61 -7.16
N PRO A 239 16.94 -20.04 -8.38
CA PRO A 239 16.46 -19.12 -9.42
C PRO A 239 15.16 -18.42 -8.99
N PRO A 240 14.95 -17.14 -9.30
CA PRO A 240 13.72 -16.40 -8.97
C PRO A 240 12.51 -16.93 -9.73
N ASP A 241 11.32 -16.75 -9.17
CA ASP A 241 10.08 -16.99 -9.89
C ASP A 241 9.84 -15.80 -10.83
N LEU A 242 9.57 -16.08 -12.10
CA LEU A 242 9.58 -15.04 -13.14
C LEU A 242 8.56 -13.90 -12.92
N VAL A 243 7.50 -14.15 -12.15
CA VAL A 243 6.49 -13.14 -11.79
C VAL A 243 7.00 -12.14 -10.74
N CYS A 244 8.03 -12.52 -9.98
CA CYS A 244 8.63 -11.72 -8.91
C CYS A 244 9.83 -10.88 -9.36
N LEU A 245 10.19 -10.97 -10.64
CA LEU A 245 11.25 -10.19 -11.24
C LEU A 245 10.81 -8.72 -11.39
N SER A 246 11.75 -7.82 -11.13
CA SER A 246 11.60 -6.38 -11.30
C SER A 246 12.60 -5.88 -12.33
N TYR A 247 12.13 -5.31 -13.43
CA TYR A 247 13.05 -4.73 -14.42
C TYR A 247 13.64 -3.41 -13.92
N THR A 248 13.05 -2.81 -12.88
CA THR A 248 13.53 -1.57 -12.26
C THR A 248 14.41 -1.78 -11.02
N HIS A 249 14.24 -2.90 -10.30
CA HIS A 249 14.90 -3.13 -9.01
C HIS A 249 15.80 -4.37 -8.97
N ASP A 250 15.79 -5.25 -9.99
CA ASP A 250 16.70 -6.39 -10.07
C ASP A 250 17.83 -6.14 -11.08
N GLU A 251 19.07 -6.20 -10.62
CA GLU A 251 20.26 -6.02 -11.46
C GLU A 251 20.47 -7.20 -12.44
N ASP A 252 20.05 -8.40 -12.04
CA ASP A 252 20.15 -9.65 -12.81
C ASP A 252 18.91 -9.93 -13.68
N TYR A 253 18.02 -8.94 -13.89
CA TYR A 253 16.78 -9.13 -14.65
C TYR A 253 17.01 -9.72 -16.05
N GLU A 254 18.03 -9.24 -16.77
CA GLU A 254 18.36 -9.66 -18.14
C GLU A 254 18.77 -11.13 -18.24
N GLU A 255 19.20 -11.76 -17.14
CA GLU A 255 19.54 -13.18 -17.11
C GLU A 255 18.30 -14.06 -17.26
N TYR A 256 17.13 -13.55 -16.90
CA TYR A 256 15.88 -14.31 -16.88
C TYR A 256 14.86 -13.85 -17.92
N ARG A 257 14.82 -12.55 -18.27
CA ARG A 257 13.86 -11.98 -19.22
C ARG A 257 14.42 -10.81 -20.03
N PRO A 258 14.01 -10.65 -21.31
CA PRO A 258 14.30 -9.43 -22.05
C PRO A 258 13.52 -8.24 -21.47
N TYR A 259 14.11 -7.05 -21.51
CA TYR A 259 13.45 -5.82 -21.07
C TYR A 259 12.17 -5.52 -21.86
N PRO A 260 11.11 -5.01 -21.20
CA PRO A 260 9.94 -4.50 -21.89
C PRO A 260 10.30 -3.37 -22.88
N PRO A 261 9.57 -3.22 -24.00
CA PRO A 261 9.82 -2.15 -24.97
C PRO A 261 9.90 -0.77 -24.31
N GLY A 262 10.95 -0.03 -24.62
CA GLY A 262 11.18 1.33 -24.08
C GLY A 262 11.74 1.38 -22.66
N LYS A 263 11.90 0.24 -21.97
CA LYS A 263 12.61 0.16 -20.68
C LYS A 263 14.08 -0.20 -20.92
N ARG A 264 14.95 0.26 -20.02
CA ARG A 264 16.39 0.03 -20.06
C ARG A 264 16.89 -0.24 -18.64
N PRO A 265 18.01 -0.97 -18.49
CA PRO A 265 18.63 -1.15 -17.17
C PRO A 265 19.00 0.20 -16.58
N ASN A 266 18.62 0.43 -15.33
CA ASN A 266 18.98 1.63 -14.59
C ASN A 266 20.43 1.52 -14.11
N ARG A 267 21.39 1.72 -15.03
CA ARG A 267 22.83 1.60 -14.74
C ARG A 267 23.43 2.85 -14.07
N ASP A 268 22.64 3.91 -13.89
CA ASP A 268 23.10 5.20 -13.38
C ASP A 268 22.95 5.33 -11.84
N ALA A 269 22.33 4.36 -11.15
CA ALA A 269 22.12 4.42 -9.70
C ALA A 269 23.36 4.07 -8.85
N CYS A 270 24.43 3.53 -9.45
CA CYS A 270 25.69 3.19 -8.76
C CYS A 270 26.81 4.21 -8.97
N ALA A 271 26.54 5.34 -9.62
CA ALA A 271 27.49 6.44 -9.81
C ALA A 271 27.03 7.69 -9.05
N GLY A 272 27.03 7.64 -7.72
CA GLY A 272 26.70 8.76 -6.83
C GLY A 272 27.13 8.52 -5.40
#